data_AF-A0A6C2C8Q7-F1
#
_entry.id   AF-A0A6C2C8Q7-F1
#
_cell.length_a   1.000
_cell.length_b   1.000
_cell.length_c   1.000
_cell.angle_alpha   90.00
_cell.angle_beta   90.00
_cell.angle_gamma   90.00
#
_symmetry.space_group_name_H-M   'P 1'
#
loop_
_entity.id
_entity.type
_entity.pdbx_description
1 polymer ?
#
loop_
_entity_poly.entity_id
_entity_poly.type
_entity_poly.pdbx_seq_one_letter_code
_entity_poly.pdbx_strand_id
1 'polypeptide(L)'
;MNDLILTQSDGLVKQEGDEKRVSARELYKSLEVKRSYRFSDWFRSNSKMFVKGTDFEGVDVTTPYNQSAPDKLQTLEDYLMTMDMAKHIALMSGTSKGAEIRKYFIEV
;
A
#
# COMPACT_ATOMS: atom_id res chain seq x y z
N MET A 1 -15.35 4.88 -17.70
CA MET A 1 -13.91 4.80 -18.03
C MET A 1 -13.19 4.58 -16.72
N ASN A 2 -13.10 3.32 -16.29
CA ASN A 2 -12.34 2.91 -15.12
C ASN A 2 -11.29 1.94 -15.64
N ASP A 3 -10.13 2.46 -16.02
CA ASP A 3 -9.01 1.63 -16.42
C ASP A 3 -8.35 1.08 -15.14
N LEU A 4 -8.98 0.04 -14.59
CA LEU A 4 -8.33 -0.95 -13.75
C LEU A 4 -7.41 -1.77 -14.68
N ILE A 5 -6.22 -1.27 -14.95
CA ILE A 5 -5.16 -2.13 -15.48
C ILE A 5 -4.74 -3.03 -14.31
N LEU A 6 -5.13 -4.31 -14.43
CA LEU A 6 -4.74 -5.43 -13.61
C LEU A 6 -3.79 -6.30 -14.45
N THR A 7 -2.50 -6.14 -14.27
CA THR A 7 -1.42 -6.82 -14.98
C THR A 7 -0.41 -7.38 -13.99
N GLN A 8 -0.66 -8.63 -13.57
CA GLN A 8 0.28 -9.67 -13.07
C GLN A 8 1.59 -9.21 -12.35
N SER A 9 1.50 -8.13 -11.57
CA SER A 9 2.42 -7.61 -10.54
C SER A 9 1.76 -6.39 -9.84
N ASP A 10 0.46 -6.20 -10.05
CA ASP A 10 -0.25 -4.90 -10.13
C ASP A 10 -1.03 -4.50 -8.86
N GLY A 11 -0.49 -4.80 -7.68
CA GLY A 11 -1.12 -4.38 -6.42
C GLY A 11 -0.55 -3.08 -5.86
N LEU A 12 0.73 -2.81 -6.16
CA LEU A 12 1.50 -1.84 -5.39
C LEU A 12 1.14 -0.40 -5.76
N VAL A 13 0.99 -0.09 -7.05
CA VAL A 13 0.77 1.26 -7.58
C VAL A 13 -0.66 1.36 -8.12
N LYS A 14 -1.43 2.32 -7.63
CA LYS A 14 -2.71 2.74 -8.21
C LYS A 14 -2.52 4.08 -8.91
N GLN A 15 -2.86 4.15 -10.19
CA GLN A 15 -2.85 5.40 -10.93
C GLN A 15 -4.21 6.10 -10.72
N GLU A 16 -4.20 7.26 -10.06
CA GLU A 16 -5.40 8.08 -9.86
C GLU A 16 -5.20 9.40 -10.61
N GLY A 17 -5.70 9.44 -11.85
CA GLY A 17 -5.43 10.54 -12.79
C GLY A 17 -3.98 10.52 -13.31
N ASP A 18 -3.30 11.66 -13.24
CA ASP A 18 -1.89 11.81 -13.64
C ASP A 18 -0.89 11.45 -12.52
N GLU A 19 -1.37 11.20 -11.30
CA GLU A 19 -0.52 10.89 -10.16
C GLU A 19 -0.45 9.38 -9.86
N LYS A 20 0.78 8.85 -9.80
CA LYS A 20 1.05 7.49 -9.34
C LYS A 20 0.97 7.46 -7.80
N ARG A 21 0.00 6.73 -7.26
CA ARG A 21 -0.18 6.49 -5.82
C ARG A 21 0.15 5.03 -5.49
N VAL A 22 0.45 4.73 -4.24
CA VAL A 22 0.87 3.40 -3.78
C VAL A 22 -0.06 2.92 -2.68
N SER A 23 -0.54 1.67 -2.71
CA SER A 23 -1.32 1.11 -1.60
C SER A 23 -0.40 0.75 -0.43
N ALA A 24 -0.73 1.25 0.77
CA ALA A 24 -0.02 0.94 1.99
C ALA A 24 -0.10 -0.54 2.35
N ARG A 25 -1.27 -1.15 2.15
CA ARG A 25 -1.49 -2.56 2.44
C ARG A 25 -0.70 -3.47 1.51
N GLU A 26 -0.60 -3.12 0.24
CA GLU A 26 0.22 -3.88 -0.71
C GLU A 26 1.71 -3.68 -0.43
N LEU A 27 2.17 -2.45 -0.16
CA LEU A 27 3.54 -2.19 0.27
C LEU A 27 3.90 -3.00 1.53
N TYR A 28 3.02 -3.01 2.53
CA TYR A 28 3.20 -3.78 3.75
C TYR A 28 3.40 -5.28 3.49
N LYS A 29 2.59 -5.87 2.60
CA LYS A 29 2.71 -7.27 2.19
C LYS A 29 4.02 -7.52 1.44
N SER A 30 4.37 -6.65 0.49
CA SER A 30 5.56 -6.80 -0.34
C SER A 30 6.87 -6.65 0.43
N LEU A 31 6.88 -5.84 1.51
CA LEU A 31 8.07 -5.67 2.35
C LEU A 31 8.39 -6.91 3.21
N GLU A 32 7.48 -7.88 3.32
CA GLU A 32 7.63 -9.09 4.13
C GLU A 32 8.11 -8.82 5.57
N VAL A 33 7.73 -7.67 6.13
CA VAL A 33 8.04 -7.32 7.51
C VAL A 33 7.46 -8.36 8.47
N LYS A 34 8.11 -8.52 9.64
CA LYS A 34 7.76 -9.58 10.62
C LYS A 34 6.24 -9.67 10.83
N ARG A 35 5.68 -10.86 10.55
CA ARG A 35 4.22 -11.17 10.62
C ARG A 35 3.53 -10.82 11.94
N SER A 36 4.29 -10.61 13.02
CA SER A 36 3.76 -10.23 14.34
C SER A 36 3.30 -8.78 14.42
N TYR A 37 3.72 -7.92 13.49
CA TYR A 37 3.22 -6.55 13.43
C TYR A 37 1.86 -6.53 12.74
N ARG A 38 0.89 -5.79 13.26
CA ARG A 38 -0.38 -5.57 12.56
C ARG A 38 -0.22 -4.42 11.58
N PHE A 39 -0.95 -4.47 10.46
CA PHE A 39 -0.94 -3.40 9.45
C PHE A 39 -1.26 -2.02 10.05
N SER A 40 -2.27 -1.94 10.91
CA SER A 40 -2.68 -0.69 11.58
C SER A 40 -1.54 -0.07 12.40
N ASP A 41 -0.86 -0.89 13.21
CA ASP A 41 0.25 -0.44 14.06
C ASP A 41 1.48 -0.07 13.22
N TRP A 42 1.73 -0.85 12.17
CA TRP A 42 2.82 -0.61 11.22
C TRP A 42 2.61 0.72 10.51
N PHE A 43 1.42 0.95 9.97
CA PHE A 43 1.11 2.17 9.24
C PHE A 43 1.18 3.37 10.18
N ARG A 44 0.57 3.30 11.37
CA ARG A 44 0.64 4.36 12.39
C ARG A 44 2.06 4.72 12.80
N SER A 45 2.97 3.76 12.80
CA SER A 45 4.39 4.01 13.14
C SER A 45 5.14 4.67 11.98
N ASN A 46 4.87 4.24 10.75
CA ASN A 46 5.53 4.74 9.55
C ASN A 46 4.96 6.06 9.02
N SER A 47 3.71 6.39 9.34
CA SER A 47 3.05 7.62 8.90
C SER A 47 3.35 8.85 9.75
N LYS A 48 4.07 8.70 10.88
CA LYS A 48 4.31 9.81 11.84
C LYS A 48 5.02 11.02 11.25
N MET A 49 5.84 10.83 10.23
CA MET A 49 6.60 11.91 9.58
C MET A 49 5.92 12.44 8.32
N PHE A 50 4.69 12.02 8.04
CA PHE A 50 3.94 12.32 6.82
C PHE A 50 2.59 12.98 7.15
N VAL A 51 2.06 13.75 6.20
CA VAL A 51 0.84 14.54 6.38
C VAL A 51 -0.33 13.90 5.62
N LYS A 52 -1.43 13.62 6.34
CA LYS A 52 -2.68 13.14 5.74
C LYS A 52 -3.28 14.22 4.81
N GLY A 53 -3.70 13.84 3.60
CA GLY A 53 -4.22 14.75 2.57
C GLY A 53 -3.13 15.40 1.71
N THR A 54 -1.86 15.05 1.93
CA THR A 54 -0.74 15.47 1.08
C THR A 54 0.07 14.23 0.68
N ASP A 55 0.64 13.55 1.67
CA ASP A 55 1.48 12.38 1.47
C ASP A 55 0.66 11.09 1.39
N PHE A 56 -0.47 11.03 2.08
CA PHE A 56 -1.36 9.87 2.05
C PHE A 56 -2.82 10.20 2.32
N GLU A 57 -3.71 9.37 1.81
CA GLU A 57 -5.16 9.45 2.02
C GLU A 57 -5.71 8.09 2.43
N GLY A 58 -6.77 8.11 3.26
CA GLY A 58 -7.43 6.88 3.71
C GLY A 58 -8.40 6.40 2.63
N VAL A 59 -8.34 5.12 2.30
CA VAL A 59 -9.24 4.49 1.34
C VAL A 59 -9.82 3.23 1.95
N ASP A 60 -11.15 3.14 1.94
CA ASP A 60 -11.86 1.96 2.40
C ASP A 60 -11.86 0.90 1.30
N VAL A 61 -11.32 -0.27 1.60
CA VAL A 61 -11.33 -1.41 0.67
C VAL A 61 -12.33 -2.43 1.19
N THR A 62 -13.44 -2.61 0.47
CA THR A 62 -14.43 -3.64 0.78
C THR A 62 -13.98 -4.96 0.19
N THR A 63 -13.87 -5.99 1.02
CA THR A 63 -13.59 -7.36 0.59
C THR A 63 -14.62 -8.32 1.17
N PRO A 64 -14.88 -9.48 0.55
CA PRO A 64 -15.69 -10.51 1.18
C PRO A 64 -15.10 -10.94 2.52
N TYR A 65 -15.95 -11.15 3.52
CA TYR A 65 -15.57 -11.57 4.87
C TYR A 65 -14.92 -12.96 4.86
N ASN A 66 -15.47 -13.88 4.07
CA ASN A 66 -14.88 -15.18 3.76
C ASN A 66 -15.34 -15.65 2.37
N GLN A 67 -14.62 -16.62 1.80
CA GLN A 67 -14.98 -17.23 0.50
C GLN A 67 -16.37 -17.90 0.52
N SER A 68 -16.86 -18.30 1.71
CA SER A 68 -18.13 -19.01 1.88
C SER A 68 -19.36 -18.11 2.10
N ALA A 69 -19.18 -16.81 2.35
CA ALA A 69 -20.26 -15.83 2.50
C ALA A 69 -19.88 -14.54 1.75
N PRO A 70 -19.92 -14.56 0.41
CA PRO A 70 -19.55 -13.42 -0.42
C PRO A 70 -20.43 -12.18 -0.16
N ASP A 71 -21.65 -12.38 0.34
CA ASP A 71 -22.60 -11.30 0.65
C ASP A 71 -22.24 -10.52 1.93
N LYS A 72 -21.37 -11.07 2.77
CA LYS A 72 -20.82 -10.35 3.93
C LYS A 72 -19.56 -9.63 3.50
N LEU A 73 -19.64 -8.32 3.33
CA LEU A 73 -18.47 -7.49 3.09
C LEU A 73 -17.83 -7.06 4.41
N GLN A 74 -16.51 -7.14 4.48
CA GLN A 74 -15.69 -6.49 5.50
C GLN A 74 -15.01 -5.27 4.90
N THR A 75 -15.06 -4.16 5.62
CA THR A 75 -14.29 -2.96 5.28
C THR A 75 -12.90 -3.10 5.89
N LEU A 76 -11.88 -3.11 5.04
CA LEU A 76 -10.49 -3.08 5.45
C LEU A 76 -9.99 -1.65 5.32
N GLU A 77 -9.34 -1.15 6.38
CA GLU A 77 -8.59 0.09 6.31
C GLU A 77 -7.42 -0.07 5.33
N ASP A 78 -7.32 0.81 4.34
CA ASP A 78 -6.15 0.96 3.48
C ASP A 78 -5.81 2.46 3.35
N TYR A 79 -4.62 2.73 2.84
CA TYR A 79 -4.15 4.09 2.60
C TYR A 79 -3.47 4.15 1.24
N LEU A 80 -3.79 5.18 0.45
CA LEU A 80 -3.04 5.54 -0.75
C LEU A 80 -1.98 6.54 -0.37
N MET A 81 -0.72 6.26 -0.69
CA MET A 81 0.43 7.12 -0.39
C MET A 81 1.11 7.61 -1.67
N THR A 82 1.84 8.71 -1.58
CA THR A 82 2.74 9.16 -2.64
C THR A 82 3.88 8.15 -2.85
N MET A 83 4.46 8.15 -4.04
CA MET A 83 5.66 7.34 -4.31
C MET A 83 6.81 7.68 -3.36
N ASP A 84 6.97 8.95 -2.97
CA ASP A 84 8.07 9.37 -2.11
C ASP A 84 7.89 8.88 -0.67
N MET A 85 6.66 8.88 -0.14
CA MET A 85 6.35 8.23 1.12
C MET A 85 6.64 6.72 1.05
N ALA A 86 6.24 6.04 -0.02
CA ALA A 86 6.49 4.62 -0.21
C ALA A 86 7.99 4.28 -0.27
N LYS A 87 8.79 5.08 -1.00
CA LYS A 87 10.25 4.94 -1.05
C LYS A 87 10.89 5.11 0.32
N HIS A 88 10.43 6.08 1.11
CA HIS A 88 10.95 6.33 2.44
C HIS A 88 10.65 5.16 3.39
N ILE A 89 9.41 4.66 3.39
CA ILE A 89 9.02 3.51 4.21
C ILE A 89 9.80 2.26 3.79
N ALA A 90 9.96 2.02 2.49
CA ALA A 90 10.76 0.90 1.97
C ALA A 90 12.22 0.99 2.45
N LEU A 91 12.81 2.19 2.47
CA LEU A 91 14.16 2.43 3.01
C LEU A 91 14.23 2.13 4.51
N MET A 92 13.29 2.66 5.29
CA MET A 92 13.26 2.51 6.75
C MET A 92 12.99 1.06 7.18
N SER A 93 12.35 0.25 6.34
CA SER A 93 12.09 -1.16 6.62
C SER A 93 13.36 -2.00 6.78
N GLY A 94 14.47 -1.61 6.13
CA GLY A 94 15.74 -2.34 6.17
C GLY A 94 15.67 -3.77 5.63
N THR A 95 14.65 -4.11 4.83
CA THR A 95 14.44 -5.46 4.27
C THR A 95 15.05 -5.60 2.87
N SER A 96 15.43 -6.81 2.47
CA SER A 96 15.87 -7.10 1.10
C SER A 96 14.81 -6.73 0.06
N LYS A 97 13.53 -6.98 0.38
CA LYS A 97 12.38 -6.58 -0.43
C LYS A 97 12.21 -5.07 -0.52
N GLY A 98 12.46 -4.34 0.57
CA GLY A 98 12.50 -2.88 0.55
C GLY A 98 13.54 -2.32 -0.42
N ALA A 99 14.70 -2.97 -0.55
CA ALA A 99 15.71 -2.58 -1.54
C ALA A 99 15.25 -2.83 -2.99
N GLU A 100 14.57 -3.95 -3.25
CA GLU A 100 13.97 -4.26 -4.57
C GLU A 100 12.90 -3.23 -4.95
N ILE A 101 11.97 -2.94 -4.04
CA ILE A 101 10.88 -1.97 -4.24
C ILE A 101 11.42 -0.57 -4.50
N ARG A 102 12.50 -0.17 -3.82
CA ARG A 102 13.16 1.13 -4.08
C ARG A 102 13.75 1.20 -5.48
N LYS A 103 14.39 0.13 -5.98
CA LYS A 103 14.92 0.10 -7.35
C LYS A 103 13.78 0.22 -8.36
N TYR A 104 12.71 -0.53 -8.15
CA TYR A 104 11.51 -0.44 -8.97
C TYR A 104 10.94 0.99 -9.03
N PHE A 105 10.85 1.67 -7.89
CA PHE A 105 10.37 3.06 -7.84
C PHE A 105 11.32 4.12 -8.43
N ILE A 106 12.58 3.77 -8.74
CA ILE A 106 13.54 4.66 -9.42
C ILE A 106 13.49 4.44 -10.94
N GLU A 107 13.20 3.22 -11.38
CA GLU A 107 13.12 2.86 -12.81
C GLU A 107 11.80 3.28 -13.49
N VAL A 108 10.74 3.56 -12.70
CA VAL A 108 9.36 3.83 -13.14
C VAL A 108 9.03 5.33 -13.24
#